data_AF-A0A3N8DN53-F1
#
_entry.id   AF-A0A3N8DN53-F1
#
_cell.length_a   1.000
_cell.length_b   1.000
_cell.length_c   1.000
_cell.angle_alpha   90.00
_cell.angle_beta   90.00
_cell.angle_gamma   90.00
#
_symmetry.space_group_name_H-M   'P 1'
#
loop_
_entity.id
_entity.type
_entity.pdbx_description
1 polymer ?
#
loop_
_entity_poly.entity_id
_entity_poly.type
_entity_poly.pdbx_seq_one_letter_code
_entity_poly.pdbx_strand_id
1 'polypeptide(L)'
;MNDMTSSEFEALLTAQRSAMNRDASAPASTETPTLTKAELAELLFDSVGLNKREAKDMVEAFFEVIRDALENGESVKLSGFGNFQLRDKPQRPGRNPKTGEAIPIAARRVVTFHASQKLKALVENGAE
;
A
#
# COMPACT_ATOMS: atom_id res chain seq x y z
N MET A 1 -15.02 4.16 27.46
CA MET A 1 -14.52 3.95 26.09
C MET A 1 -13.99 5.30 25.65
N ASN A 2 -12.67 5.49 25.69
CA ASN A 2 -12.07 6.72 25.17
C ASN A 2 -11.91 6.52 23.68
N ASP A 3 -12.79 7.15 22.90
CA ASP A 3 -12.59 7.26 21.46
C ASP A 3 -11.41 8.18 21.20
N MET A 4 -10.33 7.59 20.69
CA MET A 4 -9.16 8.31 20.24
C MET A 4 -9.53 9.10 18.99
N THR A 5 -9.34 10.41 19.04
CA THR A 5 -9.65 11.30 17.93
C THR A 5 -8.67 11.11 16.78
N SER A 6 -9.08 11.38 15.55
CA SER A 6 -8.22 11.24 14.37
C SER A 6 -6.94 12.08 14.47
N SER A 7 -6.92 13.18 15.23
CA SER A 7 -5.71 13.98 15.44
C SER A 7 -4.74 13.34 16.45
N GLU A 8 -5.25 12.60 17.44
CA GLU A 8 -4.41 11.87 18.40
C GLU A 8 -3.70 10.69 17.72
N PHE A 9 -4.38 10.02 16.80
CA PHE A 9 -3.79 8.96 15.98
C PHE A 9 -2.67 9.48 15.07
N GLU A 10 -2.89 10.62 14.39
CA GLU A 10 -1.87 11.26 13.54
C GLU A 10 -0.67 11.78 14.36
N ALA A 11 -0.91 12.28 15.57
CA ALA A 11 0.15 12.69 16.49
C ALA A 11 1.01 11.49 16.94
N LEU A 12 0.38 10.34 17.21
CA LEU A 12 1.07 9.10 17.56
C LEU A 12 1.96 8.62 16.39
N LEU A 13 1.42 8.60 15.17
CA LEU A 13 2.15 8.23 13.95
C LEU A 13 3.35 9.15 13.69
N THR A 14 3.19 10.44 13.95
CA THR A 14 4.27 11.43 13.80
C THR A 14 5.37 11.23 14.85
N ALA A 15 4.98 10.96 16.11
CA ALA A 15 5.92 10.67 17.18
C ALA A 15 6.70 9.36 16.94
N GLN A 16 6.04 8.33 16.40
CA GLN A 16 6.66 7.06 16.05
C GLN A 16 7.70 7.23 14.92
N ARG A 17 7.41 8.06 13.91
CA ARG A 17 8.36 8.42 12.83
C ARG A 17 9.59 9.17 13.35
N SER A 18 9.39 10.11 14.28
CA SER A 18 10.51 10.88 14.87
C SER A 18 11.42 10.01 15.73
N ALA A 19 10.92 8.94 16.36
CA ALA A 19 11.71 8.05 17.19
C ALA A 19 12.65 7.14 16.39
N MET A 20 12.34 6.87 15.11
CA MET A 20 13.12 6.02 14.22
C MET A 20 14.29 6.74 13.51
N ASN A 21 14.44 8.06 13.68
CA ASN A 21 15.45 8.85 12.97
C ASN A 21 16.56 9.41 13.89
N ARG A 22 17.14 8.54 14.74
CA ARG A 22 18.37 8.84 15.49
C ARG A 22 19.43 7.82 15.13
N ASP A 23 20.14 8.08 14.04
CA ASP A 23 21.56 7.77 13.83
C ASP A 23 21.96 8.11 12.38
N ALA A 24 22.29 9.38 12.15
CA ALA A 24 22.85 9.84 10.88
C ALA A 24 24.39 9.83 10.96
N SER A 25 25.01 8.71 10.56
CA SER A 25 26.44 8.66 10.20
C SER A 25 26.74 7.46 9.29
N ALA A 26 27.42 7.74 8.17
CA ALA A 26 27.89 6.89 7.07
C ALA A 26 26.95 6.71 5.84
N PRO A 27 27.48 6.77 4.59
CA PRO A 27 26.68 6.57 3.38
C PRO A 27 26.45 5.07 3.18
N ALA A 28 25.43 4.54 3.84
CA ALA A 28 24.94 3.18 3.64
C ALA A 28 24.08 3.12 2.37
N SER A 29 24.12 1.98 1.69
CA SER A 29 23.24 1.60 0.57
C SER A 29 21.81 2.14 0.75
N THR A 30 21.27 2.77 -0.30
CA THR A 30 19.90 3.29 -0.32
C THR A 30 18.89 2.14 -0.39
N GLU A 31 18.84 1.29 0.63
CA GLU A 31 17.78 0.32 0.80
C GLU A 31 16.51 1.10 1.18
N THR A 32 15.56 1.16 0.24
CA THR A 32 14.24 1.68 0.57
C THR A 32 13.57 0.67 1.50
N PRO A 33 13.25 1.03 2.75
CA PRO A 33 12.62 0.10 3.68
C PRO A 33 11.28 -0.39 3.10
N THR A 34 11.05 -1.70 3.16
CA THR A 34 9.85 -2.34 2.60
C THR A 34 8.91 -2.72 3.73
N LEU A 35 7.71 -2.13 3.76
CA LEU A 35 6.68 -2.49 4.73
C LEU A 35 5.95 -3.78 4.30
N THR A 36 5.92 -4.77 5.19
CA THR A 36 5.30 -6.09 4.97
C THR A 36 3.95 -6.23 5.68
N LYS A 37 3.17 -7.25 5.29
CA LYS A 37 1.91 -7.59 5.99
C LYS A 37 2.11 -7.87 7.49
N ALA A 38 3.23 -8.51 7.85
CA ALA A 38 3.52 -8.84 9.25
C ALA A 38 3.79 -7.58 10.07
N GLU A 39 4.55 -6.63 9.51
CA GLU A 39 4.80 -5.34 10.14
C GLU A 39 3.53 -4.48 10.21
N LEU A 40 2.67 -4.50 9.19
CA LEU A 40 1.35 -3.85 9.26
C LEU A 40 0.51 -4.37 10.44
N ALA A 41 0.51 -5.69 10.68
CA ALA A 41 -0.21 -6.27 11.81
C ALA A 41 0.39 -5.86 13.15
N GLU A 42 1.73 -5.82 13.27
CA GLU A 42 2.40 -5.36 14.50
C GLU A 42 2.12 -3.87 14.76
N LEU A 43 2.14 -3.02 13.73
CA LEU A 43 1.81 -1.59 13.86
C LEU A 43 0.35 -1.38 14.29
N LEU A 44 -0.59 -2.22 13.83
CA LEU A 44 -1.98 -2.17 14.29
C LEU A 44 -2.16 -2.68 15.72
N PHE A 45 -1.38 -3.70 16.12
CA PHE A 45 -1.30 -4.14 17.51
C PHE A 45 -0.85 -2.98 18.41
N ASP A 46 0.24 -2.30 18.05
CA ASP A 46 0.80 -1.18 18.83
C ASP A 46 -0.11 0.04 18.88
N SER A 47 -0.75 0.40 17.77
CA SER A 47 -1.50 1.66 17.63
C SER A 47 -2.95 1.57 18.07
N VAL A 48 -3.61 0.42 17.89
CA VAL A 48 -5.05 0.23 18.15
C VAL A 48 -5.29 -0.65 19.38
N GLY A 49 -4.25 -1.29 19.92
CA GLY A 49 -4.36 -2.16 21.09
C GLY A 49 -5.12 -3.46 20.84
N LEU A 50 -5.28 -3.86 19.56
CA LEU A 50 -5.77 -5.18 19.18
C LEU A 50 -4.82 -6.25 19.69
N ASN A 51 -5.28 -7.48 19.92
CA ASN A 51 -4.32 -8.56 20.13
C ASN A 51 -3.66 -8.97 18.81
N LYS A 52 -2.46 -9.58 18.86
CA LYS A 52 -1.66 -9.89 17.65
C LYS A 52 -2.41 -10.75 16.63
N ARG A 53 -3.27 -11.65 17.11
CA ARG A 53 -4.08 -12.51 16.24
C ARG A 53 -5.13 -11.68 15.51
N GLU A 54 -5.89 -10.87 16.22
CA GLU A 54 -6.91 -9.98 15.65
C GLU A 54 -6.30 -8.99 14.65
N ALA A 55 -5.14 -8.41 14.97
CA ALA A 55 -4.46 -7.50 14.06
C ALA A 55 -4.07 -8.19 12.74
N LYS A 56 -3.52 -9.41 12.83
CA LYS A 56 -3.21 -10.23 11.64
C LYS A 56 -4.45 -10.58 10.84
N ASP A 57 -5.50 -11.06 11.51
CA ASP A 57 -6.74 -11.47 10.87
C ASP A 57 -7.43 -10.27 10.20
N MET A 58 -7.35 -9.08 10.80
CA MET A 58 -7.88 -7.83 10.23
C MET A 58 -7.11 -7.39 8.97
N VAL A 59 -5.77 -7.41 8.99
CA VAL A 59 -4.97 -7.08 7.81
C VAL A 59 -5.28 -8.03 6.66
N GLU A 60 -5.39 -9.33 6.94
CA GLU A 60 -5.71 -10.30 5.89
C GLU A 60 -7.12 -10.09 5.34
N ALA A 61 -8.12 -9.97 6.23
CA ALA A 61 -9.51 -9.73 5.83
C ALA A 61 -9.68 -8.44 5.01
N PHE A 62 -8.97 -7.36 5.36
CA PHE A 62 -8.99 -6.11 4.60
C PHE A 62 -8.55 -6.33 3.15
N PHE A 63 -7.46 -7.06 2.92
CA PHE A 63 -6.99 -7.32 1.57
C PHE A 63 -7.82 -8.36 0.83
N GLU A 64 -8.45 -9.32 1.52
CA GLU A 64 -9.42 -10.24 0.91
C GLU A 64 -10.64 -9.49 0.38
N VAL A 65 -11.25 -8.60 1.16
CA VAL A 65 -12.41 -7.81 0.71
C VAL A 65 -12.10 -7.00 -0.56
N ILE A 66 -10.88 -6.46 -0.67
CA ILE A 66 -10.43 -5.76 -1.89
C ILE A 66 -10.28 -6.74 -3.06
N ARG A 67 -9.72 -7.93 -2.84
CA ARG A 67 -9.57 -8.97 -3.87
C ARG A 67 -10.92 -9.41 -4.41
N ASP A 68 -11.85 -9.75 -3.52
CA ASP A 68 -13.18 -10.24 -3.88
C ASP A 68 -13.95 -9.20 -4.72
N ALA A 69 -13.91 -7.93 -4.32
CA ALA A 69 -14.53 -6.85 -5.09
C ALA A 69 -13.94 -6.76 -6.51
N LEU A 70 -12.61 -6.80 -6.64
CA LEU A 70 -11.94 -6.71 -7.94
C LEU A 70 -12.17 -7.93 -8.83
N GLU A 71 -12.23 -9.13 -8.25
CA GLU A 71 -12.55 -10.36 -8.98
C GLU A 71 -13.98 -10.31 -9.55
N ASN A 72 -14.92 -9.77 -8.77
CA ASN A 72 -16.32 -9.59 -9.18
C ASN A 72 -16.54 -8.47 -10.20
N GLY A 73 -15.49 -7.77 -10.64
CA GLY A 73 -15.60 -6.71 -11.63
C GLY A 73 -15.83 -5.32 -11.03
N GLU A 74 -15.77 -5.17 -9.71
CA GLU A 74 -16.03 -3.92 -9.02
C GLU A 74 -14.76 -3.09 -8.85
N SER A 75 -14.89 -1.77 -8.95
CA SER A 75 -13.79 -0.85 -8.63
C SER A 75 -13.79 -0.50 -7.14
N VAL A 76 -12.62 -0.48 -6.50
CA VAL A 76 -12.49 -0.11 -5.08
C VAL A 76 -11.97 1.32 -4.97
N LYS A 77 -12.65 2.16 -4.19
CA LYS A 77 -12.26 3.55 -3.92
C LYS A 77 -11.98 3.72 -2.44
N LEU A 78 -10.76 4.08 -2.09
CA LEU A 78 -10.32 4.36 -0.72
C LEU A 78 -10.05 5.86 -0.60
N SER A 79 -11.02 6.60 -0.05
CA SER A 79 -10.94 8.05 0.08
C SER A 79 -9.65 8.48 0.80
N GLY A 80 -8.98 9.52 0.28
CA GLY A 80 -7.71 10.00 0.82
C GLY A 80 -6.48 9.11 0.53
N PHE A 81 -6.67 7.89 0.03
CA PHE A 81 -5.59 6.98 -0.35
C PHE A 81 -5.49 6.84 -1.86
N GLY A 82 -6.49 6.24 -2.50
CA GLY A 82 -6.51 6.03 -3.95
C GLY A 82 -7.56 5.05 -4.41
N ASN A 83 -7.50 4.69 -5.70
CA ASN A 83 -8.54 3.88 -6.35
C ASN A 83 -7.91 2.68 -7.07
N PHE A 84 -8.47 1.50 -6.86
CA PHE A 84 -8.22 0.32 -7.69
C PHE A 84 -9.26 0.24 -8.80
N GLN A 85 -8.80 0.19 -10.05
CA GLN A 85 -9.65 0.14 -11.24
C GLN A 85 -9.28 -1.06 -12.11
N LEU A 86 -10.30 -1.72 -12.66
CA LEU A 86 -10.15 -2.76 -13.67
C LEU A 86 -10.07 -2.14 -15.06
N ARG A 87 -9.15 -2.65 -15.87
CA ARG A 87 -8.96 -2.23 -17.26
C ARG A 87 -8.84 -3.46 -18.14
N ASP A 88 -9.67 -3.54 -19.17
CA ASP A 88 -9.52 -4.55 -20.21
C ASP A 88 -8.47 -4.07 -21.21
N LYS A 89 -7.42 -4.88 -21.40
CA LYS A 89 -6.31 -4.59 -22.31
C LYS A 89 -6.44 -5.49 -23.53
N PRO A 90 -6.44 -4.93 -24.76
CA PRO A 90 -6.51 -5.74 -25.97
C PRO A 90 -5.19 -6.47 -26.22
N GLN A 91 -5.25 -7.49 -27.06
CA GLN A 91 -4.06 -8.17 -27.55
C GLN A 91 -3.17 -7.18 -28.31
N ARG A 92 -1.86 -7.27 -28.11
CA ARG A 92 -0.87 -6.41 -28.78
C ARG A 92 0.43 -7.16 -29.06
N PRO A 93 1.24 -6.72 -30.05
CA PRO A 93 2.55 -7.32 -30.27
C PRO A 93 3.44 -7.11 -29.04
N GLY A 94 4.14 -8.17 -28.63
CA GLY A 94 5.18 -8.15 -27.63
C GLY A 94 6.46 -8.79 -28.17
N ARG A 95 7.52 -8.74 -27.38
CA ARG A 95 8.80 -9.38 -27.70
C ARG A 95 9.43 -9.98 -26.47
N ASN A 96 10.11 -11.11 -26.63
CA ASN A 96 10.96 -11.65 -25.58
C ASN A 96 12.13 -10.67 -25.33
N PRO A 97 12.30 -10.14 -24.11
CA PRO A 97 13.38 -9.19 -23.82
C PRO A 97 14.79 -9.74 -24.05
N LYS A 98 14.97 -11.07 -24.00
CA LYS A 98 16.28 -11.73 -24.16
C LYS A 98 16.58 -12.10 -25.61
N THR A 99 15.59 -12.57 -26.38
CA THR A 99 15.79 -13.10 -27.75
C THR A 99 15.28 -12.17 -28.85
N GLY A 100 14.42 -11.21 -28.53
CA GLY A 100 13.80 -10.30 -29.49
C GLY A 100 12.67 -10.91 -30.33
N GLU A 101 12.39 -12.22 -30.16
CA GLU A 101 11.33 -12.92 -30.86
C GLU A 101 9.96 -12.30 -30.57
N ALA A 102 9.14 -12.17 -31.62
CA ALA A 102 7.80 -11.61 -31.50
C ALA A 102 6.88 -12.61 -30.79
N ILE A 103 6.41 -12.23 -29.60
CA ILE A 103 5.46 -13.03 -28.81
C ILE A 103 4.26 -12.12 -28.50
N PRO A 104 3.05 -12.44 -28.98
CA PRO A 104 1.88 -11.61 -28.72
C PRO A 104 1.54 -11.60 -27.23
N ILE A 105 1.15 -10.44 -26.72
CA ILE A 105 0.62 -10.30 -25.35
C ILE A 105 -0.88 -10.45 -25.45
N ALA A 106 -1.42 -11.52 -24.85
CA ALA A 106 -2.84 -11.84 -24.88
C ALA A 106 -3.70 -10.71 -24.25
N ALA A 107 -4.93 -10.59 -24.76
CA ALA A 107 -5.93 -9.73 -24.14
C ALA A 107 -6.21 -10.20 -22.71
N ARG A 108 -6.30 -9.27 -21.77
CA ARG A 108 -6.53 -9.59 -20.35
C ARG A 108 -7.08 -8.40 -19.58
N ARG A 109 -7.77 -8.70 -18.49
CA ARG A 109 -8.13 -7.71 -17.47
C ARG A 109 -6.96 -7.47 -16.54
N VAL A 110 -6.70 -6.20 -16.20
CA VAL A 110 -5.65 -5.81 -15.25
C VAL A 110 -6.23 -4.90 -14.17
N VAL A 111 -5.68 -5.00 -12.96
CA VAL A 111 -5.92 -4.04 -11.88
C VAL A 111 -4.91 -2.90 -12.00
N THR A 112 -5.36 -1.66 -11.81
CA THR A 112 -4.53 -0.46 -11.79
C THR A 112 -4.83 0.35 -10.53
N PHE A 113 -3.79 0.80 -9.82
CA PHE A 113 -3.94 1.71 -8.68
C PHE A 113 -3.69 3.15 -9.12
N HIS A 114 -4.57 4.06 -8.72
CA HIS A 114 -4.42 5.50 -8.92
C HIS A 114 -4.38 6.18 -7.56
N ALA A 115 -3.21 6.70 -7.18
CA ALA A 115 -3.03 7.46 -5.95
C ALA A 115 -3.90 8.72 -5.95
N SER A 116 -4.54 9.00 -4.81
CA SER A 116 -5.30 10.23 -4.59
C SER A 116 -4.37 11.45 -4.56
N GLN A 117 -4.94 12.65 -4.74
CA GLN A 117 -4.17 13.90 -4.61
C GLN A 117 -3.61 14.07 -3.19
N LYS A 118 -4.38 13.67 -2.16
CA LYS A 118 -3.92 13.70 -0.77
C LYS A 118 -2.68 12.83 -0.57
N LEU A 119 -2.72 11.59 -1.04
CA LEU A 119 -1.56 10.69 -0.94
C LEU A 119 -0.35 11.22 -1.71
N LYS A 120 -0.56 11.72 -2.93
CA LYS A 120 0.52 12.31 -3.74
C LYS A 120 1.19 13.49 -3.04
N ALA A 121 0.40 14.43 -2.52
CA ALA A 121 0.92 15.59 -1.80
C ALA A 121 1.69 15.19 -0.54
N LEU A 122 1.23 14.19 0.22
CA LEU A 122 1.95 13.69 1.38
C LEU A 122 3.29 13.03 1.03
N VAL A 123 3.38 12.37 -0.13
CA VAL A 123 4.62 11.74 -0.60
C VAL A 123 5.59 12.76 -1.18
N GLU A 124 5.08 13.78 -1.88
CA GLU A 124 5.90 14.87 -2.45
C GLU A 124 6.47 15.78 -1.35
N ASN A 125 5.67 16.13 -0.34
CA ASN A 125 6.05 17.05 0.73
C ASN A 125 6.72 16.34 1.94
N GLY A 126 6.68 15.01 2.00
CA GLY A 126 7.19 14.21 3.12
C GLY A 126 8.69 13.93 3.10
N ALA A 127 9.45 14.65 2.27
CA ALA A 127 10.91 14.55 2.13
C ALA A 127 11.67 15.78 2.67
N GLU A 128 11.01 16.64 3.46
CA GLU A 128 11.64 17.73 4.21
C GLU A 128 11.86 17.35 5.69
#